data_AF-A0A1A8UQE0-F1
#
_entry.id   AF-A0A1A8UQE0-F1
#
_cell.length_a   1.000
_cell.length_b   1.000
_cell.length_c   1.000
_cell.angle_alpha   90.00
_cell.angle_beta   90.00
_cell.angle_gamma   90.00
#
_symmetry.space_group_name_H-M   'P 1'
#
loop_
_entity.id
_entity.type
_entity.pdbx_description
1 polymer ?
#
loop_
_entity_poly.entity_id
_entity_poly.type
_entity_poly.pdbx_seq_one_letter_code
_entity_poly.pdbx_strand_id
1 'polypeptide(L)'
;CIFDKFECVWNGSDSVIMTGSYNNFFRMFDRNTKRDVTLEASRENSKPRAILKPRKVCVGGKRRKDEISVDSLDFSKKILHTTWHPHENIIAVAATNNLYIFQDKVN
;
A
#
# COMPACT_ATOMS: atom_id res chain seq x y z
N CYS A 1 -11.92 0.28 -15.28
CA CYS A 1 -12.24 -0.23 -13.93
C CYS A 1 -13.18 0.71 -13.18
N ILE A 2 -14.49 0.62 -13.42
CA ILE A 2 -15.49 1.45 -12.73
C ILE A 2 -16.22 0.70 -11.60
N PHE A 3 -16.17 -0.64 -11.64
CA PHE A 3 -16.83 -1.52 -10.67
C PHE A 3 -15.87 -2.15 -9.67
N ASP A 4 -14.58 -1.79 -9.72
CA ASP A 4 -13.63 -2.26 -8.71
C ASP A 4 -14.00 -1.64 -7.36
N LYS A 5 -14.16 -2.49 -6.35
CA LYS A 5 -14.54 -2.10 -4.98
C LYS A 5 -13.32 -2.25 -4.09
N PHE A 6 -12.64 -1.15 -3.84
CA PHE A 6 -11.51 -1.09 -2.91
C PHE A 6 -12.05 -0.93 -1.49
N GLU A 7 -11.67 -1.84 -0.60
CA GLU A 7 -11.95 -1.69 0.82
C GLU A 7 -11.04 -0.61 1.45
N CYS A 8 -11.53 0.00 2.52
CA CYS A 8 -10.73 0.83 3.40
C CYS A 8 -10.93 0.38 4.85
N VAL A 9 -9.85 0.50 5.64
CA VAL A 9 -9.83 0.05 7.03
C VAL A 9 -9.16 1.08 7.92
N TRP A 10 -9.62 1.11 9.17
CA TRP A 10 -9.04 1.90 10.24
C TRP A 10 -7.98 1.08 10.97
N ASN A 11 -6.94 1.74 11.48
CA ASN A 11 -6.14 1.14 12.54
C ASN A 11 -6.90 1.16 13.87
N GLY A 12 -6.43 0.39 14.86
CA GLY A 12 -7.12 0.24 16.15
C GLY A 12 -7.35 1.52 16.97
N SER A 13 -6.70 2.63 16.61
CA SER A 13 -6.84 3.94 17.29
C SER A 13 -7.58 4.98 16.46
N ASP A 14 -8.14 4.58 15.31
CA ASP A 14 -8.78 5.44 14.32
C ASP A 14 -7.89 6.61 13.83
N SER A 15 -6.57 6.54 14.01
CA SER A 15 -5.64 7.61 13.63
C SER A 15 -5.15 7.49 12.19
N VAL A 16 -5.18 6.28 11.62
CA VAL A 16 -4.70 5.99 10.26
C VAL A 16 -5.76 5.21 9.48
N ILE A 17 -5.97 5.61 8.23
CA ILE A 17 -6.80 4.89 7.26
C ILE A 17 -5.88 4.21 6.25
N MET A 18 -6.18 2.96 5.91
CA MET A 18 -5.51 2.23 4.83
C MET A 18 -6.51 1.83 3.76
N THR A 19 -6.10 1.85 2.49
CA THR A 19 -6.88 1.31 1.36
C THR A 19 -5.96 0.76 0.28
N GLY A 20 -6.46 -0.17 -0.53
CA GLY A 20 -5.75 -0.67 -1.70
C GLY A 20 -5.89 0.21 -2.93
N SER A 21 -5.13 -0.13 -3.97
CA SER A 21 -5.11 0.55 -5.26
C SER A 21 -4.65 -0.44 -6.35
N TYR A 22 -4.37 0.08 -7.54
CA TYR A 22 -3.79 -0.68 -8.66
C TYR A 22 -2.28 -0.86 -8.50
N ASN A 23 -1.67 -1.63 -9.40
CA ASN A 23 -0.24 -1.93 -9.41
C ASN A 23 0.29 -2.55 -8.11
N ASN A 24 -0.55 -3.34 -7.41
CA ASN A 24 -0.26 -3.84 -6.05
C ASN A 24 0.10 -2.73 -5.06
N PHE A 25 -0.40 -1.52 -5.25
CA PHE A 25 -0.22 -0.44 -4.30
C PHE A 25 -1.30 -0.43 -3.24
N PHE A 26 -0.90 -0.06 -2.03
CA PHE A 26 -1.79 0.33 -0.97
C PHE A 26 -1.32 1.68 -0.42
N ARG A 27 -2.29 2.45 0.08
CA ARG A 27 -2.04 3.78 0.64
C ARG A 27 -2.43 3.81 2.09
N MET A 28 -1.69 4.59 2.86
CA MET A 28 -1.97 4.85 4.27
C MET A 28 -2.01 6.35 4.48
N PHE A 29 -3.00 6.83 5.23
CA PHE A 29 -3.27 8.24 5.48
C PHE A 29 -3.37 8.48 6.98
N ASP A 30 -2.47 9.29 7.52
CA ASP A 30 -2.46 9.69 8.92
C ASP A 30 -3.33 10.95 9.10
N ARG A 31 -4.38 10.83 9.93
CA ARG A 31 -5.34 11.92 10.18
C ARG A 31 -4.76 13.07 10.98
N ASN A 32 -3.78 12.78 11.83
CA ASN A 32 -3.19 13.74 12.75
C ASN A 32 -2.10 14.54 12.02
N THR A 33 -1.19 13.86 11.32
CA THR A 33 -0.08 14.54 10.63
C THR A 33 -0.44 15.03 9.23
N LYS A 34 -1.60 14.63 8.68
CA LYS A 34 -2.02 14.91 7.30
C LYS A 34 -1.05 14.40 6.24
N ARG A 35 -0.18 13.45 6.61
CA ARG A 35 0.76 12.79 5.72
C ARG A 35 0.17 11.50 5.20
N ASP A 36 0.56 11.14 4.00
CA ASP A 36 0.20 9.88 3.38
C ASP A 36 1.41 9.22 2.72
N VAL A 37 1.30 7.91 2.55
CA VAL A 37 2.34 7.10 1.90
C VAL A 37 1.69 6.10 0.96
N THR A 38 2.34 5.84 -0.16
CA THR A 38 2.01 4.73 -1.06
C THR A 38 3.09 3.67 -0.94
N LEU A 39 2.70 2.43 -0.71
CA LEU A 39 3.57 1.27 -0.57
C LEU A 39 3.16 0.20 -1.56
N GLU A 40 4.06 -0.77 -1.80
CA GLU A 40 3.87 -1.82 -2.81
C GLU A 40 3.98 -3.20 -2.17
N ALA A 41 2.99 -4.05 -2.43
CA ALA A 41 3.02 -5.46 -2.08
C ALA A 41 3.61 -6.28 -3.24
N SER A 42 4.93 -6.49 -3.23
CA SER A 42 5.63 -7.25 -4.27
C SER A 42 6.60 -8.28 -3.71
N ARG A 43 6.74 -9.40 -4.44
CA ARG A 43 7.65 -10.50 -4.07
C ARG A 43 9.12 -10.10 -4.22
N GLU A 44 9.43 -9.20 -5.13
CA GLU A 44 10.78 -8.68 -5.35
C GLU A 44 11.31 -7.92 -4.12
N ASN A 45 10.39 -7.36 -3.31
CA ASN A 45 10.71 -6.69 -2.05
C ASN A 45 10.41 -7.54 -0.80
N SER A 46 10.07 -8.82 -0.92
CA SER A 46 9.56 -9.65 0.19
C SER A 46 10.62 -10.50 0.90
N LYS A 47 11.88 -10.03 1.00
CA LYS A 47 12.85 -10.69 1.89
C LYS A 47 12.33 -10.61 3.34
N PRO A 48 12.57 -11.61 4.19
CA PRO A 48 12.20 -11.52 5.61
C PRO A 48 12.73 -10.21 6.22
N ARG A 49 11.84 -9.45 6.87
CA ARG A 49 12.14 -8.14 7.48
C ARG A 49 12.58 -7.04 6.49
N ALA A 50 12.25 -7.18 5.21
CA ALA A 50 12.48 -6.11 4.24
C ALA A 50 11.69 -4.84 4.60
N ILE A 51 12.36 -3.70 4.52
CA ILE A 51 11.73 -2.40 4.75
C ILE A 51 11.07 -1.95 3.45
N LEU A 52 9.77 -1.66 3.51
CA LEU A 52 9.05 -1.12 2.38
C LEU A 52 9.51 0.31 2.08
N LYS A 53 9.72 0.59 0.79
CA LYS A 53 10.08 1.93 0.32
C LYS A 53 8.82 2.64 -0.20
N PRO A 54 8.60 3.90 0.18
CA PRO A 54 7.56 4.72 -0.43
C PRO A 54 7.68 4.75 -1.96
N ARG A 55 6.55 4.59 -2.64
CA ARG A 55 6.41 4.73 -4.09
C ARG A 55 5.78 6.07 -4.43
N LYS A 56 6.28 6.73 -5.47
CA LYS A 56 5.71 7.98 -5.99
C LYS A 56 5.28 7.76 -7.44
N VAL A 57 4.02 8.07 -7.70
CA VAL A 57 3.44 8.05 -9.05
C VAL A 57 3.44 9.46 -9.60
N CYS A 58 3.90 9.66 -10.83
CA CYS A 58 3.96 10.97 -11.48
C CYS A 58 3.19 10.99 -12.80
N VAL A 59 2.62 12.17 -13.12
CA VAL A 59 1.86 12.44 -14.35
C VAL A 59 2.70 13.37 -15.23
N GLY A 60 3.36 12.83 -16.26
CA GLY A 60 4.18 13.60 -17.20
C GLY A 60 5.48 14.20 -16.62
N GLY A 61 6.48 14.43 -17.48
CA GLY A 61 7.74 15.11 -17.12
C GLY A 61 9.00 14.21 -17.04
N LYS A 62 10.16 14.81 -16.71
CA LYS A 62 11.43 14.09 -16.51
C LYS A 62 11.33 13.18 -15.28
N ARG A 63 11.13 11.89 -15.52
CA ARG A 63 11.06 10.84 -14.50
C ARG A 63 12.34 10.83 -13.65
N ARG A 64 12.19 10.93 -12.33
CA ARG A 64 13.29 10.59 -11.40
C ARG A 64 13.44 9.07 -11.33
N LYS A 65 14.66 8.59 -11.04
CA LYS A 65 15.01 7.15 -11.13
C LYS A 65 14.04 6.21 -10.39
N ASP A 66 13.41 6.68 -9.31
CA ASP A 66 12.53 5.88 -8.44
C ASP A 66 11.03 6.24 -8.55
N GLU A 67 10.66 7.10 -9.51
CA GLU A 67 9.26 7.47 -9.76
C GLU A 67 8.63 6.57 -10.84
N ILE A 68 7.34 6.31 -10.65
CA ILE A 68 6.54 5.40 -11.49
C ILE A 68 5.61 6.26 -12.34
N SER A 69 5.71 6.14 -13.66
CA SER A 69 4.78 6.84 -14.56
C SER A 69 3.38 6.24 -14.43
N VAL A 70 2.35 7.07 -14.53
CA VAL A 70 0.96 6.60 -14.64
C VAL A 70 0.77 5.62 -15.80
N ASP A 71 1.49 5.79 -16.89
CA ASP A 71 1.42 4.91 -18.07
C ASP A 71 2.04 3.52 -17.81
N SER A 72 2.80 3.37 -16.72
CA SER A 72 3.45 2.12 -16.33
C SER A 72 2.66 1.35 -15.27
N LEU A 73 1.47 1.83 -14.87
CA LEU A 73 0.65 1.17 -13.87
C LEU A 73 -0.05 -0.06 -14.44
N ASP A 74 0.09 -1.18 -13.72
CA ASP A 74 -0.61 -2.42 -14.01
C ASP A 74 -1.97 -2.46 -13.32
N PHE A 75 -3.04 -2.16 -14.07
CA PHE A 75 -4.42 -2.16 -13.57
C PHE A 75 -5.00 -3.56 -13.33
N SER A 76 -4.32 -4.63 -13.75
CA SER A 76 -4.73 -6.00 -13.42
C SER A 76 -4.35 -6.38 -11.97
N LYS A 77 -3.29 -5.75 -11.44
CA LYS A 77 -2.78 -5.94 -10.08
C LYS A 77 -3.52 -5.05 -9.10
N LYS A 78 -4.61 -5.55 -8.53
CA LYS A 78 -5.48 -4.81 -7.61
C LYS A 78 -5.31 -5.32 -6.19
N ILE A 79 -5.18 -4.42 -5.23
CA ILE A 79 -5.40 -4.73 -3.82
C ILE A 79 -6.83 -4.32 -3.51
N LEU A 80 -7.76 -5.29 -3.49
CA LEU A 80 -9.17 -5.03 -3.18
C LEU A 80 -9.46 -5.20 -1.69
N HIS A 81 -8.75 -6.14 -1.04
CA HIS A 81 -8.96 -6.53 0.34
C HIS A 81 -7.72 -6.25 1.18
N THR A 82 -7.93 -5.64 2.33
CA THR A 82 -6.88 -5.33 3.29
C THR A 82 -7.46 -5.31 4.70
N THR A 83 -6.67 -5.66 5.70
CA THR A 83 -7.09 -5.62 7.10
C THR A 83 -5.97 -5.12 7.99
N TRP A 84 -6.36 -4.52 9.12
CA TRP A 84 -5.46 -4.05 10.15
C TRP A 84 -5.80 -4.76 11.46
N HIS A 85 -4.79 -5.27 12.16
CA HIS A 85 -4.96 -5.83 13.48
C HIS A 85 -5.56 -4.79 14.47
N PRO A 86 -6.57 -5.15 15.27
CA PRO A 86 -7.30 -4.19 16.11
C PRO A 86 -6.47 -3.54 17.22
N HIS A 87 -5.35 -4.14 17.61
CA HIS A 87 -4.53 -3.67 18.74
C HIS A 87 -3.05 -3.48 18.41
N GLU A 88 -2.61 -3.88 17.22
CA GLU A 88 -1.19 -3.90 16.87
C GLU A 88 -0.97 -3.27 15.49
N ASN A 89 0.25 -2.78 15.25
CA ASN A 89 0.65 -2.24 13.96
C ASN A 89 1.02 -3.36 12.99
N ILE A 90 0.07 -4.26 12.77
CA ILE A 90 0.16 -5.37 11.83
C ILE A 90 -0.96 -5.22 10.80
N ILE A 91 -0.60 -5.28 9.52
CA ILE A 91 -1.53 -5.25 8.40
C ILE A 91 -1.39 -6.52 7.57
N ALA A 92 -2.51 -6.98 7.01
CA ALA A 92 -2.52 -8.04 6.02
C ALA A 92 -3.12 -7.51 4.70
N VAL A 93 -2.38 -7.72 3.62
CA VAL A 93 -2.68 -7.19 2.28
C VAL A 93 -2.79 -8.34 1.30
N ALA A 94 -3.98 -8.55 0.73
CA ALA A 94 -4.18 -9.54 -0.31
C ALA A 94 -3.85 -8.92 -1.68
N ALA A 95 -2.80 -9.42 -2.33
CA ALA A 95 -2.34 -8.93 -3.62
C ALA A 95 -2.16 -10.08 -4.60
N THR A 96 -3.02 -10.11 -5.63
CA THR A 96 -3.07 -11.20 -6.62
C THR A 96 -3.26 -12.56 -5.94
N ASN A 97 -2.22 -13.42 -5.92
CA ASN A 97 -2.26 -14.77 -5.37
C ASN A 97 -1.44 -14.91 -4.07
N ASN A 98 -1.04 -13.78 -3.47
CA ASN A 98 -0.23 -13.77 -2.26
C ASN A 98 -0.93 -12.98 -1.16
N LEU A 99 -0.76 -13.45 0.08
CA LEU A 99 -1.10 -12.70 1.28
C LEU A 99 0.20 -12.15 1.88
N TYR A 100 0.30 -10.83 1.97
CA TYR A 100 1.43 -10.15 2.59
C TYR A 100 1.07 -9.74 4.01
N ILE A 101 1.96 -9.99 4.96
CA ILE A 101 1.83 -9.52 6.34
C ILE A 101 2.97 -8.54 6.58
N PHE A 102 2.61 -7.30 6.93
CA PHE A 102 3.56 -6.27 7.31
C PHE A 102 3.33 -5.90 8.76
N GLN A 103 4.42 -5.68 9.48
CA GLN A 103 4.39 -5.22 10.86
C GLN A 103 5.39 -4.09 11.04
N ASP A 104 5.08 -3.17 11.93
CA ASP A 104 6.06 -2.19 12.36
C ASP A 104 7.24 -2.89 13.06
N LYS A 105 8.39 -2.22 13.07
CA LYS A 105 9.58 -2.76 13.73
C LYS A 105 9.37 -2.61 15.23
N VAL A 106 9.01 -3.71 15.90
CA VAL A 106 9.01 -3.78 17.37
C VAL A 106 10.47 -3.61 17.80
N ASN A 107 10.75 -2.58 18.59
CA ASN A 107 12.05 -2.38 19.24
C ASN A 107 12.28 -3.44 20.32
#